data_AF-A0A9N9V4H8-F1
#
_entry.id   AF-A0A9N9V4H8-F1
#
_cell.length_a   1.000
_cell.length_b   1.000
_cell.length_c   1.000
_cell.angle_alpha   90.00
_cell.angle_beta   90.00
_cell.angle_gamma   90.00
#
_symmetry.space_group_name_H-M   'P 1'
#
loop_
_entity.id
_entity.type
_entity.pdbx_description
1 polymer ?
#
loop_
_entity_poly.entity_id
_entity_poly.type
_entity_poly.pdbx_seq_one_letter_code
_entity_poly.pdbx_strand_id
1 'polypeptide(L)'
;MATEANTSAPAEPPQAPQTPATQTTTEKTQKETQPKDQKAKGEQPAKGGESAGEKKLSGAELKKKAKEEKAARRAQAKAAQTSQGQPSGGQEGAGDGVKGGKGKPKQDGQAGGQHKGHHAKPAAAAPVAPKEVKPAVPECFGHLSMARRINITQADKDVDPAVLVLGQHMSTFALSDSITRLEATLYAFKKVIDSYTTPIGTTFSRHFTSHVLNPQIDYLTACRPMCFSMGNAIRWLKLQISKIDIDLPDLEAKKLLCESIDNFIHERVTLADFVIANTAAELIEDDQVVLTYAHHHLVQRALLQAQEQGKQFSVVLIDDAFERVGVEHSKALAAAGIPVTYVSDLGALRSNLRDVSVVLVAAEAMFSNGAMYARSGTCDIAMAAKDLGIQVVALCETINFTERVSIDSLTYNEIDPERLSDVGFRLLFDTTRDRYISTIITELGNASPTAVPAILRKLEEL
;
A
#
# COMPACT_ATOMS: atom_id res chain seq x y z
N MET A 1 39.93 -50.97 -66.07
CA MET A 1 40.47 -49.65 -65.70
C MET A 1 39.95 -49.39 -64.30
N ALA A 2 40.70 -49.53 -63.20
CA ALA A 2 42.12 -49.21 -62.96
C ALA A 2 42.42 -47.75 -63.35
N THR A 3 42.97 -46.86 -62.52
CA THR A 3 43.50 -46.99 -61.14
C THR A 3 42.93 -45.87 -60.21
N GLU A 4 43.31 -45.62 -58.95
CA GLU A 4 44.38 -46.12 -58.05
C GLU A 4 43.93 -46.07 -56.56
N ALA A 5 44.87 -46.16 -55.62
CA ALA A 5 44.75 -46.07 -54.17
C ALA A 5 45.57 -44.88 -53.60
N ASN A 6 45.21 -44.37 -52.40
CA ASN A 6 46.22 -43.81 -51.50
C ASN A 6 45.82 -43.99 -50.01
N THR A 7 46.81 -44.08 -49.14
CA THR A 7 46.70 -44.58 -47.75
C THR A 7 46.81 -43.47 -46.70
N SER A 8 46.13 -43.62 -45.56
CA SER A 8 46.72 -43.50 -44.20
C SER A 8 45.66 -43.46 -43.08
N ALA A 9 46.04 -44.05 -41.95
CA ALA A 9 45.45 -43.93 -40.61
C ALA A 9 46.65 -43.95 -39.62
N PRO A 10 46.51 -43.72 -38.30
CA PRO A 10 45.30 -43.40 -37.51
C PRO A 10 45.46 -42.17 -36.57
N ALA A 11 44.40 -41.78 -35.87
CA ALA A 11 44.49 -40.98 -34.63
C ALA A 11 43.23 -41.12 -33.75
N GLU A 12 43.40 -41.58 -32.50
CA GLU A 12 42.38 -41.54 -31.43
C GLU A 12 42.29 -40.15 -30.77
N PRO A 13 41.10 -39.70 -30.33
CA PRO A 13 40.95 -38.67 -29.30
C PRO A 13 41.06 -39.26 -27.87
N PRO A 14 41.56 -38.50 -26.88
CA PRO A 14 42.14 -39.08 -25.65
C PRO A 14 41.16 -39.44 -24.53
N GLN A 15 41.61 -40.38 -23.69
CA GLN A 15 40.95 -40.85 -22.48
C GLN A 15 41.02 -39.85 -21.31
N ALA A 16 40.05 -39.94 -20.39
CA ALA A 16 40.04 -39.21 -19.13
C ALA A 16 41.00 -39.81 -18.09
N PRO A 17 41.73 -39.00 -17.29
CA PRO A 17 42.53 -39.51 -16.17
C PRO A 17 41.65 -39.91 -14.97
N GLN A 18 41.96 -41.04 -14.34
CA GLN A 18 41.33 -41.49 -13.10
C GLN A 18 42.28 -41.41 -11.89
N THR A 19 41.70 -41.26 -10.69
CA THR A 19 42.21 -41.72 -9.37
C THR A 19 43.44 -41.00 -8.77
N PRO A 20 43.69 -41.05 -7.43
CA PRO A 20 43.16 -42.03 -6.45
C PRO A 20 42.55 -41.48 -5.14
N ALA A 21 41.96 -42.41 -4.38
CA ALA A 21 41.45 -42.23 -3.03
C ALA A 21 42.29 -43.02 -2.00
N THR A 22 42.35 -42.56 -0.75
CA THR A 22 42.62 -43.32 0.50
C THR A 22 42.43 -42.35 1.69
N GLN A 23 41.43 -42.51 2.57
CA GLN A 23 41.28 -43.44 3.71
C GLN A 23 41.72 -42.85 5.07
N THR A 24 40.75 -42.70 6.00
CA THR A 24 40.78 -42.93 7.47
C THR A 24 41.93 -42.37 8.34
N THR A 25 41.72 -41.94 9.60
CA THR A 25 40.91 -42.60 10.65
C THR A 25 40.48 -41.64 11.77
N THR A 26 39.61 -42.12 12.65
CA THR A 26 38.99 -41.45 13.81
C THR A 26 39.89 -41.23 15.03
N GLU A 27 39.56 -40.24 15.87
CA GLU A 27 39.64 -40.42 17.33
C GLU A 27 38.53 -39.67 18.10
N LYS A 28 38.18 -40.17 19.29
CA LYS A 28 37.10 -39.66 20.16
C LYS A 28 37.68 -39.07 21.43
N THR A 29 37.01 -38.09 22.06
CA THR A 29 36.93 -38.05 23.53
C THR A 29 35.63 -37.43 24.03
N GLN A 30 35.10 -37.96 25.14
CA GLN A 30 33.86 -37.55 25.81
C GLN A 30 34.16 -36.68 27.04
N LYS A 31 33.17 -35.86 27.46
CA LYS A 31 32.69 -35.60 28.84
C LYS A 31 31.77 -34.35 28.80
N GLU A 32 30.48 -34.40 29.11
CA GLU A 32 29.86 -34.61 30.45
C GLU A 32 30.52 -33.73 31.53
N THR A 33 29.83 -32.75 32.13
CA THR A 33 28.74 -32.97 33.11
C THR A 33 28.05 -31.64 33.51
N GLN A 34 26.79 -31.71 33.96
CA GLN A 34 26.11 -30.68 34.79
C GLN A 34 26.56 -30.83 36.29
N PRO A 35 25.97 -30.23 37.36
CA PRO A 35 24.85 -29.28 37.48
C PRO A 35 25.02 -28.18 38.59
N LYS A 36 23.93 -27.41 38.87
CA LYS A 36 23.41 -26.88 40.17
C LYS A 36 24.38 -26.38 41.27
N ASP A 37 24.15 -25.26 41.98
CA ASP A 37 23.12 -25.05 43.02
C ASP A 37 23.12 -23.55 43.49
N GLN A 38 21.99 -22.92 43.79
CA GLN A 38 21.32 -22.79 45.12
C GLN A 38 22.14 -22.28 46.32
N LYS A 39 21.86 -21.03 46.74
CA LYS A 39 21.54 -20.52 48.11
C LYS A 39 21.91 -19.02 48.19
N ALA A 40 21.07 -18.07 48.60
CA ALA A 40 20.16 -17.93 49.74
C ALA A 40 20.82 -17.33 51.01
N LYS A 41 20.33 -16.13 51.36
CA LYS A 41 20.36 -15.41 52.65
C LYS A 41 21.72 -15.04 53.29
N GLY A 42 21.84 -13.74 53.60
CA GLY A 42 22.71 -13.17 54.63
C GLY A 42 22.15 -11.80 55.02
N GLU A 43 21.68 -11.65 56.27
CA GLU A 43 21.08 -10.42 56.79
C GLU A 43 22.14 -9.47 57.38
N GLN A 44 21.90 -8.16 57.22
CA GLN A 44 22.12 -7.03 58.15
C GLN A 44 23.24 -7.07 59.23
N PRO A 45 23.91 -5.93 59.50
CA PRO A 45 23.26 -4.90 60.33
C PRO A 45 23.49 -3.43 59.92
N ALA A 46 22.69 -2.54 60.53
CA ALA A 46 22.59 -1.12 60.20
C ALA A 46 23.44 -0.20 61.09
N LYS A 47 23.92 0.89 60.48
CA LYS A 47 24.00 2.26 61.02
C LYS A 47 23.71 3.19 59.82
N GLY A 48 22.94 4.27 59.89
CA GLY A 48 22.53 5.06 61.05
C GLY A 48 22.95 6.50 60.81
N GLY A 49 22.11 7.30 60.15
CA GLY A 49 22.39 8.69 59.78
C GLY A 49 21.24 9.30 58.97
N GLU A 50 20.53 10.24 59.58
CA GLU A 50 19.35 10.89 58.99
C GLU A 50 19.72 12.06 58.09
N SER A 51 18.96 12.29 57.02
CA SER A 51 18.69 13.62 56.50
C SER A 51 17.31 13.70 55.82
N ALA A 52 16.74 14.90 55.77
CA ALA A 52 15.32 15.12 55.50
C ALA A 52 14.88 14.75 54.08
N GLY A 53 13.66 14.20 53.96
CA GLY A 53 13.12 13.73 52.69
C GLY A 53 12.24 14.75 51.97
N GLU A 54 12.29 14.71 50.63
CA GLU A 54 11.25 15.27 49.77
C GLU A 54 10.30 14.16 49.27
N LYS A 55 9.01 14.28 49.57
CA LYS A 55 7.99 13.37 49.05
C LYS A 55 7.74 13.69 47.57
N LYS A 56 8.10 12.77 46.67
CA LYS A 56 7.64 12.80 45.27
C LYS A 56 6.11 12.69 45.23
N LEU A 57 5.45 13.74 44.74
CA LEU A 57 3.99 13.78 44.52
C LEU A 57 3.58 12.74 43.46
N SER A 58 2.40 12.15 43.63
CA SER A 58 1.87 11.15 42.71
C SER A 58 1.38 11.78 41.39
N GLY A 59 1.38 11.00 40.31
CA GLY A 59 0.95 11.47 38.98
C GLY A 59 -0.52 11.96 38.92
N ALA A 60 -1.35 11.59 39.89
CA ALA A 60 -2.72 12.09 40.04
C ALA A 60 -2.75 13.55 40.53
N GLU A 61 -1.86 13.92 41.45
CA GLU A 61 -1.79 15.26 42.04
C GLU A 61 -1.22 16.27 41.04
N LEU A 62 -0.24 15.85 40.22
CA LEU A 62 0.28 16.65 39.11
C LEU A 62 -0.79 16.93 38.04
N LYS A 63 -1.60 15.93 37.66
CA LYS A 63 -2.73 16.12 36.75
C LYS A 63 -3.82 17.03 37.33
N LYS A 64 -4.05 17.00 38.65
CA LYS A 64 -4.99 17.89 39.33
C LYS A 64 -4.50 19.34 39.29
N LYS A 65 -3.26 19.61 39.70
CA LYS A 65 -2.65 20.96 39.64
C LYS A 65 -2.64 21.53 38.21
N ALA A 66 -2.25 20.74 37.20
CA ALA A 66 -2.26 21.21 35.81
C ALA A 66 -3.67 21.56 35.29
N LYS A 67 -4.72 20.88 35.78
CA LYS A 67 -6.12 21.17 35.43
C LYS A 67 -6.63 22.44 36.14
N GLU A 68 -6.23 22.65 37.39
CA GLU A 68 -6.54 23.83 38.19
C GLU A 68 -5.83 25.09 37.65
N GLU A 69 -4.56 24.98 37.25
CA GLU A 69 -3.79 26.05 36.62
C GLU A 69 -4.38 26.46 35.27
N LYS A 70 -4.77 25.49 34.43
CA LYS A 70 -5.44 25.74 33.15
C LYS A 70 -6.84 26.37 33.32
N ALA A 71 -7.51 26.11 34.44
CA ALA A 71 -8.76 26.77 34.81
C ALA A 71 -8.52 28.21 35.29
N ALA A 72 -7.52 28.45 36.15
CA ALA A 72 -7.12 29.78 36.62
C ALA A 72 -6.71 30.69 35.45
N ARG A 73 -5.91 30.17 34.50
CA ARG A 73 -5.48 30.92 33.30
C ARG A 73 -6.66 31.27 32.37
N ARG A 74 -7.72 30.43 32.33
CA ARG A 74 -8.98 30.74 31.62
C ARG A 74 -9.85 31.76 32.37
N ALA A 75 -9.81 31.78 33.70
CA ALA A 75 -10.50 32.80 34.49
C ALA A 75 -9.83 34.18 34.34
N GLN A 76 -8.50 34.25 34.40
CA GLN A 76 -7.73 35.48 34.19
C GLN A 76 -7.92 36.04 32.77
N ALA A 77 -7.96 35.18 31.74
CA ALA A 77 -8.25 35.61 30.36
C ALA A 77 -9.66 36.21 30.20
N LYS A 78 -10.65 35.77 30.99
CA LYS A 78 -12.00 36.38 31.00
C LYS A 78 -12.06 37.69 31.80
N ALA A 79 -11.24 37.85 32.84
CA ALA A 79 -11.16 39.09 33.61
C ALA A 79 -10.51 40.25 32.81
N ALA A 80 -9.64 39.93 31.85
CA ALA A 80 -8.92 40.91 31.03
C ALA A 80 -9.73 41.54 29.87
N GLN A 81 -10.99 41.12 29.65
CA GLN A 81 -11.84 41.66 28.57
C GLN A 81 -12.90 42.68 29.03
N THR A 82 -12.90 43.07 30.31
CA THR A 82 -13.89 44.03 30.87
C THR A 82 -13.22 45.26 31.48
N SER A 83 -12.69 46.15 30.63
CA SER A 83 -12.40 47.54 31.03
C SER A 83 -12.29 48.50 29.82
N GLN A 84 -13.42 48.97 29.29
CA GLN A 84 -13.64 50.35 28.82
C GLN A 84 -15.10 50.58 28.37
N GLY A 85 -15.77 51.59 28.93
CA GLY A 85 -16.90 52.29 28.27
C GLY A 85 -18.35 51.83 28.54
N GLN A 86 -18.92 52.25 29.68
CA GLN A 86 -20.36 52.53 29.88
C GLN A 86 -20.53 54.08 29.95
N PRO A 87 -21.73 54.70 30.04
CA PRO A 87 -23.12 54.22 30.06
C PRO A 87 -24.02 54.93 28.99
N SER A 88 -25.36 54.89 28.91
CA SER A 88 -26.43 54.78 29.92
C SER A 88 -27.83 54.57 29.29
N GLY A 89 -28.78 54.05 30.09
CA GLY A 89 -30.23 54.05 29.82
C GLY A 89 -30.74 52.90 28.93
N GLY A 90 -31.79 52.16 29.27
CA GLY A 90 -32.55 52.13 30.52
C GLY A 90 -33.87 51.35 30.42
N GLN A 91 -34.00 50.31 31.25
CA GLN A 91 -35.25 49.78 31.83
C GLN A 91 -36.23 48.90 30.99
N GLU A 92 -36.34 47.64 31.47
CA GLU A 92 -37.53 46.76 31.59
C GLU A 92 -38.39 46.32 30.38
N GLY A 93 -38.74 45.02 30.38
CA GLY A 93 -39.78 44.43 29.53
C GLY A 93 -39.62 42.91 29.34
N ALA A 94 -40.32 42.10 30.14
CA ALA A 94 -40.38 40.64 29.94
C ALA A 94 -41.42 40.25 28.88
N GLY A 95 -41.27 39.10 28.21
CA GLY A 95 -42.30 38.59 27.29
C GLY A 95 -41.90 37.33 26.52
N ASP A 96 -42.74 36.31 26.63
CA ASP A 96 -42.67 35.01 25.93
C ASP A 96 -43.39 35.07 24.55
N GLY A 97 -43.25 34.06 23.70
CA GLY A 97 -44.28 33.74 22.69
C GLY A 97 -44.02 34.00 21.18
N VAL A 98 -43.59 32.95 20.48
CA VAL A 98 -44.30 32.29 19.35
C VAL A 98 -44.93 33.12 18.19
N LYS A 99 -44.46 32.80 16.95
CA LYS A 99 -45.11 32.90 15.60
C LYS A 99 -45.58 34.27 15.04
N GLY A 100 -45.10 34.54 13.81
CA GLY A 100 -46.00 34.64 12.65
C GLY A 100 -45.85 35.84 11.70
N GLY A 101 -46.10 35.59 10.40
CA GLY A 101 -46.80 36.56 9.54
C GLY A 101 -45.97 37.44 8.59
N LYS A 102 -46.06 37.14 7.29
CA LYS A 102 -45.65 37.96 6.13
C LYS A 102 -46.14 39.42 6.18
N GLY A 103 -45.35 40.34 5.59
CA GLY A 103 -45.86 41.64 5.11
C GLY A 103 -44.84 42.54 4.41
N LYS A 104 -44.92 42.67 3.07
CA LYS A 104 -44.38 43.82 2.30
C LYS A 104 -45.56 44.76 1.96
N PRO A 105 -45.36 46.08 1.96
CA PRO A 105 -45.17 46.82 0.70
C PRO A 105 -43.97 47.78 0.78
N LYS A 106 -43.13 47.94 -0.24
CA LYS A 106 -43.35 48.63 -1.54
C LYS A 106 -43.64 50.12 -1.37
N GLN A 107 -42.68 50.96 -1.76
CA GLN A 107 -42.87 52.38 -2.05
C GLN A 107 -42.30 52.66 -3.45
N ASP A 108 -43.11 53.28 -4.30
CA ASP A 108 -42.75 53.65 -5.66
C ASP A 108 -42.09 55.04 -5.70
N GLY A 109 -41.22 55.27 -6.69
CA GLY A 109 -40.57 56.56 -6.94
C GLY A 109 -40.03 56.63 -8.38
N GLN A 110 -40.60 57.51 -9.20
CA GLN A 110 -40.48 57.50 -10.66
C GLN A 110 -39.93 58.83 -11.20
N ALA A 111 -38.85 58.76 -12.00
CA ALA A 111 -38.44 59.68 -13.08
C ALA A 111 -36.98 59.32 -13.47
N GLY A 112 -36.51 59.44 -14.72
CA GLY A 112 -37.15 59.82 -15.98
C GLY A 112 -36.04 60.21 -16.98
N GLY A 113 -35.95 59.55 -18.14
CA GLY A 113 -34.88 59.83 -19.12
C GLY A 113 -34.92 58.90 -20.33
N GLN A 114 -35.31 59.44 -21.49
CA GLN A 114 -35.36 58.72 -22.76
C GLN A 114 -33.98 58.69 -23.43
N HIS A 115 -33.58 57.58 -24.04
CA HIS A 115 -32.78 57.61 -25.28
C HIS A 115 -33.14 56.45 -26.22
N LYS A 116 -32.99 56.67 -27.52
CA LYS A 116 -33.57 55.85 -28.59
C LYS A 116 -32.75 54.59 -28.91
N GLY A 117 -33.46 53.47 -29.02
CA GLY A 117 -33.43 52.55 -30.17
C GLY A 117 -32.13 51.82 -30.54
N HIS A 118 -32.18 50.49 -30.49
CA HIS A 118 -31.71 49.63 -31.58
C HIS A 118 -32.49 48.31 -31.56
N HIS A 119 -33.02 47.88 -32.71
CA HIS A 119 -33.62 46.56 -32.85
C HIS A 119 -32.52 45.50 -32.97
N ALA A 120 -32.45 44.58 -32.00
CA ALA A 120 -31.74 43.31 -32.13
C ALA A 120 -32.75 42.17 -32.00
N LYS A 121 -32.71 41.20 -32.93
CA LYS A 121 -33.57 40.01 -32.87
C LYS A 121 -33.21 39.16 -31.63
N PRO A 122 -34.17 38.51 -30.96
CA PRO A 122 -33.83 37.50 -29.96
C PRO A 122 -33.06 36.37 -30.63
N ALA A 123 -31.85 36.07 -30.15
CA ALA A 123 -31.18 34.84 -30.52
C ALA A 123 -31.99 33.66 -29.99
N ALA A 124 -32.27 32.67 -30.85
CA ALA A 124 -32.95 31.46 -30.42
C ALA A 124 -32.10 30.75 -29.35
N ALA A 125 -32.69 30.48 -28.19
CA ALA A 125 -32.02 29.70 -27.16
C ALA A 125 -31.73 28.31 -27.71
N ALA A 126 -30.45 27.92 -27.74
CA ALA A 126 -30.06 26.56 -28.06
C ALA A 126 -30.73 25.60 -27.06
N PRO A 127 -31.24 24.43 -27.50
CA PRO A 127 -31.87 23.49 -26.60
C PRO A 127 -30.84 23.05 -25.55
N VAL A 128 -31.20 23.20 -24.28
CA VAL A 128 -30.39 22.71 -23.17
C VAL A 128 -30.30 21.20 -23.32
N ALA A 129 -29.10 20.68 -23.63
CA ALA A 129 -28.88 19.25 -23.70
C ALA A 129 -29.32 18.60 -22.38
N PRO A 130 -30.04 17.46 -22.41
CA PRO A 130 -30.46 16.80 -21.19
C PRO A 130 -29.22 16.52 -20.33
N LYS A 131 -29.27 16.90 -19.05
CA LYS A 131 -28.24 16.51 -18.10
C LYS A 131 -28.20 14.99 -18.06
N GLU A 132 -27.13 14.41 -18.59
CA GLU A 132 -26.82 13.00 -18.34
C GLU A 132 -26.75 12.79 -16.83
N VAL A 133 -27.69 12.02 -16.30
CA VAL A 133 -27.65 11.55 -14.93
C VAL A 133 -26.53 10.52 -14.91
N LYS A 134 -25.36 10.93 -14.44
CA LYS A 134 -24.24 9.99 -14.27
C LYS A 134 -24.64 8.95 -13.22
N PRO A 135 -24.37 7.65 -13.46
CA PRO A 135 -24.68 6.61 -12.49
C PRO A 135 -23.96 6.93 -11.18
N ALA A 136 -24.70 6.82 -10.08
CA ALA A 136 -24.24 7.23 -8.76
C ALA A 136 -24.04 6.00 -7.86
N VAL A 137 -22.95 5.99 -7.11
CA VAL A 137 -22.73 4.99 -6.06
C VAL A 137 -23.83 5.17 -4.99
N PRO A 138 -24.55 4.10 -4.58
CA PRO A 138 -25.58 4.20 -3.55
C PRO A 138 -25.02 4.73 -2.22
N GLU A 139 -25.83 5.47 -1.46
CA GLU A 139 -25.38 6.18 -0.25
C GLU A 139 -24.71 5.25 0.79
N CYS A 140 -25.20 4.02 0.94
CA CYS A 140 -24.62 3.00 1.81
C CYS A 140 -23.21 2.51 1.41
N PHE A 141 -22.76 2.87 0.20
CA PHE A 141 -21.42 2.63 -0.33
C PHE A 141 -20.66 3.94 -0.59
N GLY A 142 -21.17 5.09 -0.16
CA GLY A 142 -20.57 6.41 -0.41
C GLY A 142 -19.22 6.64 0.27
N HIS A 143 -18.79 5.75 1.17
CA HIS A 143 -17.45 5.70 1.75
C HIS A 143 -16.42 5.02 0.84
N LEU A 144 -16.86 4.25 -0.15
CA LEU A 144 -15.96 3.56 -1.08
C LEU A 144 -15.24 4.55 -1.98
N SER A 145 -13.97 4.24 -2.24
CA SER A 145 -13.08 5.08 -3.00
C SER A 145 -13.11 4.72 -4.49
N MET A 146 -12.79 5.67 -5.37
CA MET A 146 -12.82 5.47 -6.83
C MET A 146 -11.79 6.38 -7.48
N ALA A 147 -11.13 5.89 -8.54
CA ALA A 147 -10.23 6.70 -9.36
C ALA A 147 -10.98 7.87 -10.03
N ARG A 148 -10.32 9.03 -10.14
CA ARG A 148 -10.86 10.25 -10.76
C ARG A 148 -9.83 10.84 -11.72
N ARG A 149 -10.25 11.00 -12.98
CA ARG A 149 -9.47 11.67 -14.01
C ARG A 149 -9.53 13.18 -13.79
N ILE A 150 -8.53 13.73 -13.10
CA ILE A 150 -8.36 15.17 -12.87
C ILE A 150 -7.67 15.76 -14.10
N ASN A 151 -8.20 16.84 -14.68
CA ASN A 151 -7.51 17.48 -15.81
C ASN A 151 -6.26 18.20 -15.30
N ILE A 152 -5.17 18.19 -16.07
CA ILE A 152 -3.91 18.89 -15.72
C ILE A 152 -4.14 20.37 -15.41
N THR A 153 -5.10 21.02 -16.08
CA THR A 153 -5.50 22.42 -15.84
C THR A 153 -6.24 22.68 -14.53
N GLN A 154 -6.65 21.62 -13.82
CA GLN A 154 -7.35 21.65 -12.53
C GLN A 154 -6.44 21.23 -11.36
N ALA A 155 -5.22 20.78 -11.65
CA ALA A 155 -4.22 20.49 -10.62
C ALA A 155 -3.69 21.79 -9.99
N ASP A 156 -3.17 21.68 -8.77
CA ASP A 156 -2.48 22.82 -8.14
C ASP A 156 -1.17 23.11 -8.88
N LYS A 157 -0.76 24.39 -8.89
CA LYS A 157 0.49 24.86 -9.51
C LYS A 157 1.72 24.35 -8.78
N ASP A 158 1.56 23.99 -7.51
CA ASP A 158 2.62 23.44 -6.66
C ASP A 158 2.87 21.93 -6.92
N VAL A 159 2.11 21.29 -7.83
CA VAL A 159 2.32 19.89 -8.22
C VAL A 159 3.38 19.78 -9.33
N ASP A 160 4.39 18.95 -9.11
CA ASP A 160 5.50 18.75 -10.07
C ASP A 160 5.02 18.02 -11.34
N PRO A 161 5.51 18.38 -12.55
CA PRO A 161 5.14 17.72 -13.80
C PRO A 161 5.29 16.19 -13.82
N ALA A 162 6.27 15.62 -13.13
CA ALA A 162 6.43 14.17 -13.02
C ALA A 162 5.28 13.52 -12.22
N VAL A 163 4.84 14.19 -11.15
CA VAL A 163 3.70 13.78 -10.33
C VAL A 163 2.39 13.94 -11.09
N LEU A 164 2.24 15.02 -11.88
CA LEU A 164 1.08 15.22 -12.75
C LEU A 164 0.88 14.05 -13.71
N VAL A 165 1.94 13.64 -14.42
CA VAL A 165 1.94 12.50 -15.36
C VAL A 165 1.63 11.18 -14.64
N LEU A 166 2.25 10.93 -13.48
CA LEU A 166 1.98 9.74 -12.67
C LEU A 166 0.49 9.66 -12.26
N GLY A 167 -0.09 10.77 -11.81
CA GLY A 167 -1.51 10.83 -11.44
C GLY A 167 -2.44 10.50 -12.62
N GLN A 168 -2.09 10.94 -13.85
CA GLN A 168 -2.82 10.53 -15.05
C GLN A 168 -2.75 9.01 -15.25
N HIS A 169 -1.54 8.43 -15.29
CA HIS A 169 -1.34 6.98 -15.50
C HIS A 169 -2.02 6.12 -14.42
N MET A 170 -2.06 6.58 -13.18
CA MET A 170 -2.82 5.95 -12.10
C MET A 170 -4.33 6.04 -12.34
N SER A 171 -4.86 7.22 -12.68
CA SER A 171 -6.30 7.44 -12.88
C SER A 171 -6.90 6.78 -14.14
N THR A 172 -6.04 6.41 -15.10
CA THR A 172 -6.40 5.69 -16.33
C THR A 172 -6.12 4.19 -16.26
N PHE A 173 -5.67 3.68 -15.10
CA PHE A 173 -5.28 2.27 -14.89
C PHE A 173 -4.14 1.77 -15.80
N ALA A 174 -3.43 2.66 -16.49
CA ALA A 174 -2.20 2.33 -17.21
C ALA A 174 -1.09 1.87 -16.25
N LEU A 175 -1.13 2.32 -14.99
CA LEU A 175 -0.41 1.72 -13.87
C LEU A 175 -1.43 1.13 -12.88
N SER A 176 -1.74 -0.16 -13.08
CA SER A 176 -2.71 -0.92 -12.29
C SER A 176 -2.10 -1.49 -11.00
N ASP A 177 -0.98 -2.23 -11.16
CA ASP A 177 -0.18 -2.96 -10.17
C ASP A 177 0.38 -2.08 -9.03
N SER A 178 0.32 -2.58 -7.78
CA SER A 178 0.65 -1.80 -6.58
C SER A 178 2.15 -1.50 -6.41
N ILE A 179 3.02 -2.45 -6.77
CA ILE A 179 4.48 -2.30 -6.69
C ILE A 179 4.98 -1.33 -7.77
N THR A 180 4.51 -1.48 -9.00
CA THR A 180 4.85 -0.59 -10.11
C THR A 180 4.41 0.85 -9.81
N ARG A 181 3.24 1.02 -9.17
CA ARG A 181 2.77 2.33 -8.68
C ARG A 181 3.66 2.89 -7.57
N LEU A 182 4.13 2.05 -6.64
CA LEU A 182 5.08 2.43 -5.59
C LEU A 182 6.41 2.94 -6.21
N GLU A 183 7.04 2.16 -7.09
CA GLU A 183 8.30 2.55 -7.73
C GLU A 183 8.16 3.86 -8.51
N ALA A 184 7.12 3.97 -9.34
CA ALA A 184 6.85 5.19 -10.10
C ALA A 184 6.61 6.42 -9.20
N THR A 185 5.99 6.23 -8.03
CA THR A 185 5.81 7.28 -7.01
C THR A 185 7.14 7.72 -6.42
N LEU A 186 8.02 6.78 -6.08
CA LEU A 186 9.35 7.08 -5.55
C LEU A 186 10.24 7.77 -6.60
N TYR A 187 10.23 7.33 -7.86
CA TYR A 187 10.93 7.99 -8.95
C TYR A 187 10.38 9.40 -9.25
N ALA A 188 9.07 9.61 -9.11
CA ALA A 188 8.49 10.96 -9.19
C ALA A 188 8.98 11.83 -8.02
N PHE A 189 9.00 11.32 -6.79
CA PHE A 189 9.51 12.07 -5.63
C PHE A 189 11.01 12.37 -5.70
N LYS A 190 11.86 11.53 -6.30
CA LYS A 190 13.26 11.89 -6.59
C LYS A 190 13.35 13.17 -7.43
N LYS A 191 12.55 13.26 -8.50
CA LYS A 191 12.50 14.47 -9.35
C LYS A 191 12.05 15.72 -8.58
N VAL A 192 11.08 15.57 -7.65
CA VAL A 192 10.64 16.65 -6.74
C VAL A 192 11.73 17.07 -5.76
N ILE A 193 12.49 16.11 -5.22
CA ILE A 193 13.62 16.38 -4.32
C ILE A 193 14.73 17.11 -5.08
N ASP A 194 15.06 16.66 -6.29
CA ASP A 194 16.08 17.26 -7.14
C ASP A 194 15.69 18.69 -7.57
N SER A 195 14.43 18.92 -7.95
CA SER A 195 13.93 20.24 -8.42
C SER A 195 13.70 21.27 -7.31
N TYR A 196 13.52 20.84 -6.06
CA TYR A 196 13.26 21.71 -4.91
C TYR A 196 14.40 22.72 -4.62
N THR A 197 14.08 23.87 -4.03
CA THR A 197 15.06 24.81 -3.47
C THR A 197 14.53 25.38 -2.16
N THR A 198 15.34 25.36 -1.09
CA THR A 198 14.87 25.83 0.23
C THR A 198 14.64 27.35 0.24
N PRO A 199 13.46 27.83 0.65
CA PRO A 199 13.21 29.26 0.84
C PRO A 199 14.09 29.87 1.94
N ILE A 200 14.57 31.08 1.70
CA ILE A 200 15.42 31.85 2.63
C ILE A 200 14.75 31.94 4.01
N GLY A 201 15.49 31.59 5.06
CA GLY A 201 15.00 31.62 6.45
C GLY A 201 14.26 30.35 6.90
N THR A 202 14.20 29.32 6.04
CA THR A 202 13.71 27.97 6.42
C THR A 202 14.82 26.92 6.25
N THR A 203 14.58 25.71 6.74
CA THR A 203 15.47 24.55 6.54
C THR A 203 14.78 23.52 5.67
N PHE A 204 15.55 22.73 4.90
CA PHE A 204 15.04 21.68 4.03
C PHE A 204 13.97 20.81 4.71
N SER A 205 14.32 20.21 5.85
CA SER A 205 13.48 19.26 6.59
C SER A 205 12.17 19.86 7.13
N ARG A 206 12.15 21.16 7.47
CA ARG A 206 10.95 21.83 7.99
C ARG A 206 9.96 22.24 6.90
N HIS A 207 10.47 22.70 5.77
CA HIS A 207 9.63 23.24 4.69
C HIS A 207 9.19 22.14 3.71
N PHE A 208 10.11 21.26 3.28
CA PHE A 208 9.89 20.31 2.18
C PHE A 208 8.68 19.40 2.41
N THR A 209 8.57 18.75 3.58
CA THR A 209 7.47 17.80 3.83
C THR A 209 6.09 18.47 3.75
N SER A 210 5.95 19.65 4.35
CA SER A 210 4.65 20.31 4.53
C SER A 210 4.19 21.05 3.27
N HIS A 211 5.11 21.74 2.59
CA HIS A 211 4.79 22.66 1.50
C HIS A 211 5.09 22.10 0.11
N VAL A 212 5.90 21.04 0.00
CA VAL A 212 6.28 20.47 -1.30
C VAL A 212 5.75 19.06 -1.44
N LEU A 213 6.09 18.16 -0.52
CA LEU A 213 5.75 16.74 -0.62
C LEU A 213 4.25 16.45 -0.38
N ASN A 214 3.61 17.09 0.60
CA ASN A 214 2.19 16.87 0.88
C ASN A 214 1.27 17.21 -0.32
N PRO A 215 1.39 18.37 -1.00
CA PRO A 215 0.63 18.65 -2.23
C PRO A 215 0.75 17.56 -3.31
N GLN A 216 1.93 16.94 -3.47
CA GLN A 216 2.11 15.83 -4.41
C GLN A 216 1.28 14.60 -4.00
N ILE A 217 1.34 14.24 -2.71
CA ILE A 217 0.61 13.10 -2.13
C ILE A 217 -0.91 13.33 -2.23
N ASP A 218 -1.36 14.54 -1.95
CA ASP A 218 -2.78 14.90 -1.98
C ASP A 218 -3.32 14.85 -3.43
N TYR A 219 -2.56 15.33 -4.42
CA TYR A 219 -2.91 15.19 -5.84
C TYR A 219 -2.97 13.71 -6.27
N LEU A 220 -1.95 12.90 -5.95
CA LEU A 220 -1.96 11.47 -6.30
C LEU A 220 -3.15 10.74 -5.66
N THR A 221 -3.43 11.02 -4.38
CA THR A 221 -4.59 10.47 -3.65
C THR A 221 -5.91 10.93 -4.26
N ALA A 222 -5.99 12.16 -4.78
CA ALA A 222 -7.17 12.68 -5.44
C ALA A 222 -7.42 12.01 -6.81
N CYS A 223 -6.36 11.69 -7.55
CA CYS A 223 -6.36 10.95 -8.81
C CYS A 223 -6.75 9.48 -8.66
N ARG A 224 -6.12 8.75 -7.73
CA ARG A 224 -6.46 7.35 -7.42
C ARG A 224 -6.07 7.01 -5.97
N PRO A 225 -6.92 6.31 -5.20
CA PRO A 225 -6.60 5.88 -3.84
C PRO A 225 -5.25 5.16 -3.77
N MET A 226 -4.37 5.56 -2.84
CA MET A 226 -3.04 4.97 -2.70
C MET A 226 -3.12 3.51 -2.25
N CYS A 227 -2.32 2.62 -2.85
CA CYS A 227 -2.11 1.27 -2.33
C CYS A 227 -1.34 1.31 -0.99
N PHE A 228 -1.35 0.20 -0.26
CA PHE A 228 -0.74 0.11 1.06
C PHE A 228 0.79 0.30 0.99
N SER A 229 1.45 -0.27 -0.02
CA SER A 229 2.87 -0.05 -0.36
C SER A 229 3.23 1.43 -0.53
N MET A 230 2.50 2.17 -1.38
CA MET A 230 2.69 3.62 -1.54
C MET A 230 2.58 4.35 -0.19
N GLY A 231 1.53 4.07 0.60
CA GLY A 231 1.32 4.70 1.90
C GLY A 231 2.43 4.39 2.92
N ASN A 232 2.95 3.17 2.91
CA ASN A 232 4.06 2.75 3.76
C ASN A 232 5.38 3.41 3.35
N ALA A 233 5.70 3.45 2.04
CA ALA A 233 6.89 4.11 1.54
C ALA A 233 6.85 5.64 1.74
N ILE A 234 5.68 6.28 1.63
CA ILE A 234 5.49 7.69 2.00
C ILE A 234 5.78 7.93 3.49
N ARG A 235 5.34 7.03 4.38
CA ARG A 235 5.64 7.11 5.82
C ARG A 235 7.14 6.99 6.07
N TRP A 236 7.80 6.02 5.42
CA TRP A 236 9.25 5.84 5.48
C TRP A 236 10.00 7.07 4.95
N LEU A 237 9.63 7.62 3.79
CA LEU A 237 10.30 8.78 3.20
C LEU A 237 10.15 10.03 4.09
N LYS A 238 8.96 10.26 4.67
CA LYS A 238 8.74 11.33 5.65
C LYS A 238 9.62 11.15 6.90
N LEU A 239 9.82 9.91 7.36
CA LEU A 239 10.74 9.60 8.45
C LEU A 239 12.20 9.91 8.05
N GLN A 240 12.66 9.54 6.86
CA GLN A 240 14.01 9.88 6.40
C GLN A 240 14.23 11.39 6.32
N ILE A 241 13.28 12.15 5.76
CA ILE A 241 13.35 13.62 5.72
C ILE A 241 13.45 14.23 7.12
N SER A 242 12.78 13.64 8.11
CA SER A 242 12.86 14.09 9.52
C SER A 242 14.17 13.76 10.22
N LYS A 243 14.95 12.80 9.71
CA LYS A 243 16.27 12.40 10.22
C LYS A 243 17.44 13.21 9.64
N ILE A 244 17.19 14.05 8.62
CA ILE A 244 18.22 14.90 8.00
C ILE A 244 18.67 15.96 9.00
N ASP A 245 20.00 16.07 9.17
CA ASP A 245 20.60 17.11 10.00
C ASP A 245 20.31 18.51 9.44
N ILE A 246 20.03 19.46 10.33
CA ILE A 246 19.74 20.85 9.99
C ILE A 246 20.97 21.56 9.42
N ASP A 247 22.16 21.15 9.84
CA ASP A 247 23.44 21.75 9.42
C ASP A 247 23.97 21.15 8.10
N LEU A 248 23.32 20.11 7.55
CA LEU A 248 23.71 19.48 6.29
C LEU A 248 23.32 20.35 5.08
N PRO A 249 24.22 20.62 4.11
CA PRO A 249 23.89 21.39 2.92
C PRO A 249 22.78 20.74 2.08
N ASP A 250 21.84 21.54 1.57
CA ASP A 250 20.72 21.10 0.73
C ASP A 250 21.12 20.13 -0.39
N LEU A 251 22.26 20.35 -1.04
CA LEU A 251 22.75 19.49 -2.13
C LEU A 251 23.09 18.07 -1.64
N GLU A 252 23.70 17.96 -0.45
CA GLU A 252 24.05 16.68 0.18
C GLU A 252 22.81 16.00 0.76
N ALA A 253 21.90 16.78 1.36
CA ALA A 253 20.62 16.29 1.86
C ALA A 253 19.75 15.67 0.75
N LYS A 254 19.65 16.34 -0.42
CA LYS A 254 18.98 15.79 -1.61
C LYS A 254 19.63 14.51 -2.10
N LYS A 255 20.96 14.51 -2.26
CA LYS A 255 21.71 13.35 -2.73
C LYS A 255 21.49 12.14 -1.81
N LEU A 256 21.62 12.34 -0.49
CA LEU A 256 21.36 11.31 0.53
C LEU A 256 19.94 10.74 0.45
N LEU A 257 18.92 11.58 0.23
CA LEU A 257 17.54 11.11 0.04
C LEU A 257 17.37 10.32 -1.26
N CYS A 258 17.93 10.79 -2.38
CA CYS A 258 17.84 10.10 -3.65
C CYS A 258 18.55 8.74 -3.62
N GLU A 259 19.72 8.64 -2.98
CA GLU A 259 20.42 7.37 -2.71
C GLU A 259 19.62 6.47 -1.75
N SER A 260 19.01 7.04 -0.71
CA SER A 260 18.13 6.29 0.21
C SER A 260 16.92 5.69 -0.51
N ILE A 261 16.33 6.42 -1.46
CA ILE A 261 15.21 5.94 -2.28
C ILE A 261 15.66 4.81 -3.22
N ASP A 262 16.83 4.93 -3.85
CA ASP A 262 17.36 3.87 -4.73
C ASP A 262 17.64 2.58 -3.94
N ASN A 263 18.26 2.69 -2.76
CA ASN A 263 18.47 1.56 -1.86
C ASN A 263 17.15 0.93 -1.41
N PHE A 264 16.14 1.75 -1.06
CA PHE A 264 14.82 1.27 -0.68
C PHE A 264 14.13 0.48 -1.80
N ILE A 265 14.16 0.97 -3.05
CA ILE A 265 13.61 0.24 -4.20
C ILE A 265 14.38 -1.07 -4.40
N HIS A 266 15.71 -1.02 -4.38
CA HIS A 266 16.53 -2.21 -4.57
C HIS A 266 16.24 -3.29 -3.51
N GLU A 267 16.23 -2.94 -2.23
CA GLU A 267 16.05 -3.89 -1.12
C GLU A 267 14.59 -4.34 -0.96
N ARG A 268 13.64 -3.41 -0.94
CA ARG A 268 12.24 -3.67 -0.57
C ARG A 268 11.33 -4.01 -1.76
N VAL A 269 11.82 -3.87 -2.98
CA VAL A 269 11.12 -4.29 -4.20
C VAL A 269 11.96 -5.30 -4.98
N THR A 270 13.12 -4.91 -5.53
CA THR A 270 13.85 -5.75 -6.50
C THR A 270 14.37 -7.05 -5.89
N LEU A 271 15.03 -6.99 -4.72
CA LEU A 271 15.53 -8.16 -4.01
C LEU A 271 14.39 -8.95 -3.37
N ALA A 272 13.37 -8.26 -2.85
CA ALA A 272 12.21 -8.91 -2.25
C ALA A 272 11.46 -9.82 -3.25
N ASP A 273 11.14 -9.29 -4.44
CA ASP A 273 10.55 -10.06 -5.54
C ASP A 273 11.42 -11.28 -5.88
N PHE A 274 12.73 -11.10 -6.11
CA PHE A 274 13.62 -12.20 -6.48
C PHE A 274 13.63 -13.34 -5.44
N VAL A 275 13.68 -13.00 -4.14
CA VAL A 275 13.64 -14.01 -3.06
C VAL A 275 12.28 -14.72 -3.04
N ILE A 276 11.17 -13.98 -3.13
CA ILE A 276 9.82 -14.54 -3.11
C ILE A 276 9.59 -15.46 -4.31
N ALA A 277 9.97 -15.03 -5.52
CA ALA A 277 9.85 -15.82 -6.73
C ALA A 277 10.67 -17.11 -6.67
N ASN A 278 11.90 -17.06 -6.16
CA ASN A 278 12.73 -18.25 -5.99
C ASN A 278 12.17 -19.23 -4.95
N THR A 279 11.77 -18.76 -3.77
CA THR A 279 11.17 -19.61 -2.73
C THR A 279 9.82 -20.19 -3.14
N ALA A 280 9.04 -19.47 -3.95
CA ALA A 280 7.81 -19.98 -4.55
C ALA A 280 8.07 -21.02 -5.64
N ALA A 281 9.12 -20.85 -6.47
CA ALA A 281 9.54 -21.84 -7.45
C ALA A 281 10.01 -23.16 -6.80
N GLU A 282 10.76 -23.06 -5.69
CA GLU A 282 11.23 -24.21 -4.91
C GLU A 282 10.07 -25.04 -4.31
N LEU A 283 8.91 -24.42 -4.02
CA LEU A 283 7.72 -25.09 -3.51
C LEU A 283 7.01 -25.98 -4.56
N ILE A 284 7.16 -25.67 -5.85
CA ILE A 284 6.49 -26.40 -6.92
C ILE A 284 7.21 -27.75 -7.12
N GLU A 285 6.47 -28.85 -7.01
CA GLU A 285 6.99 -30.20 -7.25
C GLU A 285 6.66 -30.68 -8.66
N ASP A 286 7.36 -31.71 -9.12
CA ASP A 286 7.09 -32.33 -10.41
C ASP A 286 5.72 -33.04 -10.42
N ASP A 287 5.10 -33.10 -11.60
CA ASP A 287 3.75 -33.60 -11.88
C ASP A 287 2.61 -32.86 -11.15
N GLN A 288 2.87 -31.70 -10.53
CA GLN A 288 1.83 -30.87 -9.91
C GLN A 288 0.99 -30.07 -10.93
N VAL A 289 -0.24 -29.75 -10.52
CA VAL A 289 -1.13 -28.80 -11.19
C VAL A 289 -1.29 -27.57 -10.30
N VAL A 290 -0.71 -26.44 -10.72
CA VAL A 290 -0.74 -25.17 -10.00
C VAL A 290 -1.90 -24.31 -10.50
N LEU A 291 -2.79 -23.86 -9.62
CA LEU A 291 -3.83 -22.90 -9.99
C LEU A 291 -3.41 -21.47 -9.64
N THR A 292 -3.61 -20.55 -10.57
CA THR A 292 -3.40 -19.10 -10.39
C THR A 292 -4.62 -18.30 -10.84
N TYR A 293 -4.70 -17.03 -10.42
CA TYR A 293 -5.80 -16.12 -10.73
C TYR A 293 -5.32 -14.85 -11.45
N ALA A 294 -6.00 -14.51 -12.54
CA ALA A 294 -5.76 -13.34 -13.39
C ALA A 294 -4.30 -13.22 -13.82
N HIS A 295 -3.64 -12.11 -13.52
CA HIS A 295 -2.21 -11.89 -13.69
C HIS A 295 -1.64 -11.18 -12.45
N HIS A 296 -0.51 -11.67 -11.95
CA HIS A 296 0.33 -10.96 -10.98
C HIS A 296 1.81 -11.25 -11.27
N HIS A 297 2.66 -10.22 -11.18
CA HIS A 297 4.05 -10.31 -11.61
C HIS A 297 4.86 -11.34 -10.79
N LEU A 298 4.75 -11.34 -9.46
CA LEU A 298 5.37 -12.37 -8.59
C LEU A 298 5.02 -13.81 -9.00
N VAL A 299 3.74 -14.09 -9.26
CA VAL A 299 3.29 -15.45 -9.62
C VAL A 299 3.85 -15.84 -10.99
N GLN A 300 3.84 -14.91 -11.95
CA GLN A 300 4.48 -15.15 -13.25
C GLN A 300 5.97 -15.46 -13.11
N ARG A 301 6.71 -14.68 -12.32
CA ARG A 301 8.15 -14.90 -12.09
C ARG A 301 8.41 -16.24 -11.41
N ALA A 302 7.65 -16.60 -10.39
CA ALA A 302 7.76 -17.89 -9.71
C ALA A 302 7.54 -19.09 -10.65
N LEU A 303 6.49 -19.05 -11.48
CA LEU A 303 6.18 -20.13 -12.44
C LEU A 303 7.25 -20.24 -13.53
N LEU A 304 7.71 -19.11 -14.09
CA LEU A 304 8.80 -19.12 -15.08
C LEU A 304 10.11 -19.64 -14.48
N GLN A 305 10.44 -19.23 -13.25
CA GLN A 305 11.65 -19.66 -12.56
C GLN A 305 11.62 -21.16 -12.19
N ALA A 306 10.45 -21.72 -11.85
CA ALA A 306 10.30 -23.16 -11.66
C ALA A 306 10.56 -23.94 -12.97
N GLN A 307 10.06 -23.44 -14.10
CA GLN A 307 10.33 -24.03 -15.42
C GLN A 307 11.82 -23.93 -15.80
N GLU A 308 12.48 -22.80 -15.52
CA GLU A 308 13.93 -22.63 -15.72
C GLU A 308 14.78 -23.55 -14.83
N GLN A 309 14.29 -23.87 -13.62
CA GLN A 309 14.87 -24.89 -12.73
C GLN A 309 14.61 -26.34 -13.21
N GLY A 310 13.88 -26.53 -14.30
CA GLY A 310 13.61 -27.83 -14.93
C GLY A 310 12.39 -28.58 -14.39
N LYS A 311 11.61 -27.98 -13.50
CA LYS A 311 10.39 -28.59 -12.93
C LYS A 311 9.37 -28.91 -14.03
N GLN A 312 8.71 -30.05 -13.93
CA GLN A 312 7.64 -30.44 -14.85
C GLN A 312 6.29 -30.30 -14.15
N PHE A 313 5.52 -29.26 -14.47
CA PHE A 313 4.21 -29.00 -13.87
C PHE A 313 3.27 -28.40 -14.92
N SER A 314 1.98 -28.26 -14.58
CA SER A 314 1.00 -27.58 -15.44
C SER A 314 0.24 -26.50 -14.67
N VAL A 315 -0.33 -25.53 -15.39
CA VAL A 315 -1.00 -24.37 -14.79
C VAL A 315 -2.47 -24.31 -15.19
N VAL A 316 -3.36 -24.15 -14.21
CA VAL A 316 -4.75 -23.74 -14.41
C VAL A 316 -4.85 -22.25 -14.12
N LEU A 317 -5.08 -21.44 -15.14
CA LEU A 317 -5.27 -20.00 -15.00
C LEU A 317 -6.75 -19.69 -15.07
N ILE A 318 -7.33 -19.22 -13.96
CA ILE A 318 -8.67 -18.63 -13.95
C ILE A 318 -8.54 -17.11 -14.10
N ASP A 319 -9.29 -16.49 -15.00
CA ASP A 319 -9.20 -15.05 -15.27
C ASP A 319 -10.43 -14.27 -14.75
N ASP A 320 -10.29 -12.94 -14.71
CA ASP A 320 -11.39 -12.01 -14.43
C ASP A 320 -12.17 -11.75 -15.72
N ALA A 321 -13.48 -12.05 -15.70
CA ALA A 321 -14.37 -11.93 -16.85
C ALA A 321 -14.45 -10.51 -17.46
N PHE A 322 -14.10 -9.46 -16.71
CA PHE A 322 -14.15 -8.07 -17.15
C PHE A 322 -12.84 -7.54 -17.72
N GLU A 323 -11.71 -7.87 -17.08
CA GLU A 323 -10.37 -7.35 -17.42
C GLU A 323 -9.57 -8.28 -18.32
N ARG A 324 -9.69 -9.60 -18.13
CA ARG A 324 -9.01 -10.66 -18.89
C ARG A 324 -7.50 -10.48 -19.05
N VAL A 325 -6.83 -10.02 -17.99
CA VAL A 325 -5.37 -9.83 -17.93
C VAL A 325 -4.60 -11.15 -17.94
N GLY A 326 -5.23 -12.25 -17.54
CA GLY A 326 -4.68 -13.60 -17.64
C GLY A 326 -4.43 -14.10 -19.07
N VAL A 327 -5.00 -13.45 -20.09
CA VAL A 327 -4.72 -13.76 -21.51
C VAL A 327 -3.26 -13.47 -21.89
N GLU A 328 -2.63 -12.45 -21.32
CA GLU A 328 -1.21 -12.16 -21.57
C GLU A 328 -0.32 -13.06 -20.71
N HIS A 329 -0.73 -13.30 -19.46
CA HIS A 329 -0.04 -14.21 -18.54
C HIS A 329 0.04 -15.65 -19.09
N SER A 330 -1.08 -16.21 -19.56
CA SER A 330 -1.13 -17.55 -20.18
C SER A 330 -0.26 -17.66 -21.43
N LYS A 331 -0.17 -16.62 -22.27
CA LYS A 331 0.74 -16.58 -23.42
C LYS A 331 2.20 -16.59 -22.98
N ALA A 332 2.57 -15.83 -21.94
CA ALA A 332 3.93 -15.80 -21.42
C ALA A 332 4.37 -17.17 -20.88
N LEU A 333 3.52 -17.82 -20.09
CA LEU A 333 3.76 -19.17 -19.56
C LEU A 333 3.85 -20.22 -20.68
N ALA A 334 2.92 -20.19 -21.65
CA ALA A 334 2.94 -21.12 -22.79
C ALA A 334 4.17 -20.91 -23.69
N ALA A 335 4.65 -19.68 -23.85
CA ALA A 335 5.88 -19.38 -24.60
C ALA A 335 7.15 -19.92 -23.90
N ALA A 336 7.12 -20.08 -22.58
CA ALA A 336 8.17 -20.75 -21.81
C ALA A 336 8.06 -22.29 -21.82
N GLY A 337 7.05 -22.86 -22.49
CA GLY A 337 6.84 -24.31 -22.59
C GLY A 337 5.99 -24.92 -21.46
N ILE A 338 5.42 -24.10 -20.57
CA ILE A 338 4.54 -24.57 -19.49
C ILE A 338 3.16 -24.90 -20.08
N PRO A 339 2.59 -26.11 -19.85
CA PRO A 339 1.22 -26.41 -20.24
C PRO A 339 0.21 -25.57 -19.43
N VAL A 340 -0.60 -24.75 -20.11
CA VAL A 340 -1.61 -23.87 -19.49
C VAL A 340 -3.03 -24.23 -19.92
N THR A 341 -3.91 -24.46 -18.95
CA THR A 341 -5.36 -24.49 -19.13
C THR A 341 -5.92 -23.12 -18.75
N TYR A 342 -6.45 -22.38 -19.72
CA TYR A 342 -7.06 -21.06 -19.49
C TYR A 342 -8.58 -21.17 -19.28
N VAL A 343 -9.09 -20.51 -18.25
CA VAL A 343 -10.51 -20.43 -17.89
C VAL A 343 -10.91 -18.96 -17.80
N SER A 344 -11.98 -18.57 -18.51
CA SER A 344 -12.39 -17.16 -18.65
C SER A 344 -13.02 -16.51 -17.42
N ASP A 345 -13.50 -17.30 -16.47
CA ASP A 345 -14.32 -16.84 -15.34
C ASP A 345 -14.38 -17.89 -14.20
N LEU A 346 -14.97 -17.47 -13.08
CA LEU A 346 -15.14 -18.27 -11.86
C LEU A 346 -16.29 -19.29 -11.93
N GLY A 347 -17.07 -19.36 -13.02
CA GLY A 347 -18.31 -20.15 -13.08
C GLY A 347 -18.11 -21.66 -12.91
N ALA A 348 -16.95 -22.19 -13.32
CA ALA A 348 -16.58 -23.60 -13.20
C ALA A 348 -15.59 -23.90 -12.06
N LEU A 349 -15.38 -22.96 -11.12
CA LEU A 349 -14.32 -22.99 -10.10
C LEU A 349 -14.15 -24.35 -9.38
N ARG A 350 -15.23 -24.94 -8.85
CA ARG A 350 -15.15 -26.24 -8.15
C ARG A 350 -14.80 -27.43 -9.05
N SER A 351 -15.04 -27.35 -10.36
CA SER A 351 -14.63 -28.37 -11.31
C SER A 351 -13.14 -28.20 -11.63
N ASN A 352 -12.71 -26.97 -11.89
CA ASN A 352 -11.32 -26.64 -12.22
C ASN A 352 -10.35 -26.91 -11.06
N LEU A 353 -10.83 -26.83 -9.81
CA LEU A 353 -10.04 -27.16 -8.61
C LEU A 353 -9.88 -28.67 -8.36
N ARG A 354 -10.62 -29.57 -9.02
CA ARG A 354 -10.58 -31.01 -8.66
C ARG A 354 -9.22 -31.66 -8.84
N ASP A 355 -8.53 -31.26 -9.90
CA ASP A 355 -7.25 -31.84 -10.30
C ASP A 355 -6.06 -30.95 -9.89
N VAL A 356 -6.31 -29.90 -9.08
CA VAL A 356 -5.30 -28.92 -8.64
C VAL A 356 -4.59 -29.39 -7.38
N SER A 357 -3.26 -29.36 -7.41
CA SER A 357 -2.39 -29.72 -6.28
C SER A 357 -2.22 -28.56 -5.30
N VAL A 358 -2.04 -27.34 -5.81
CA VAL A 358 -1.78 -26.13 -5.03
C VAL A 358 -2.35 -24.89 -5.70
N VAL A 359 -2.89 -23.96 -4.92
CA VAL A 359 -3.29 -22.63 -5.37
C VAL A 359 -2.18 -21.64 -5.04
N LEU A 360 -1.63 -20.99 -6.06
CA LEU A 360 -0.61 -19.95 -5.95
C LEU A 360 -1.20 -18.61 -6.37
N VAL A 361 -1.35 -17.69 -5.41
CA VAL A 361 -1.90 -16.34 -5.61
C VAL A 361 -0.98 -15.31 -4.98
N ALA A 362 -1.18 -14.02 -5.30
CA ALA A 362 -0.44 -12.93 -4.68
C ALA A 362 -1.37 -11.95 -3.97
N ALA A 363 -0.84 -11.31 -2.93
CA ALA A 363 -1.54 -10.37 -2.08
C ALA A 363 -1.10 -8.93 -2.37
N GLU A 364 -2.09 -8.07 -2.63
CA GLU A 364 -1.92 -6.61 -2.75
C GLU A 364 -1.67 -5.94 -1.39
N ALA A 365 -2.12 -6.58 -0.30
CA ALA A 365 -1.70 -6.29 1.07
C ALA A 365 -2.00 -7.44 2.04
N MET A 366 -1.29 -7.46 3.17
CA MET A 366 -1.61 -8.31 4.32
C MET A 366 -1.99 -7.44 5.53
N PHE A 367 -3.21 -7.63 6.04
CA PHE A 367 -3.69 -6.99 7.27
C PHE A 367 -3.12 -7.67 8.53
N SER A 368 -3.06 -6.93 9.64
CA SER A 368 -2.49 -7.42 10.90
C SER A 368 -3.27 -8.58 11.54
N ASN A 369 -4.53 -8.81 11.16
CA ASN A 369 -5.28 -10.02 11.53
C ASN A 369 -5.00 -11.23 10.61
N GLY A 370 -3.99 -11.16 9.73
CA GLY A 370 -3.65 -12.22 8.78
C GLY A 370 -4.60 -12.32 7.57
N ALA A 371 -5.54 -11.39 7.42
CA ALA A 371 -6.39 -11.34 6.24
C ALA A 371 -5.61 -10.79 5.04
N MET A 372 -5.73 -11.46 3.89
CA MET A 372 -5.14 -11.05 2.62
C MET A 372 -6.10 -10.13 1.87
N TYR A 373 -5.59 -8.99 1.42
CA TYR A 373 -6.21 -8.12 0.44
C TYR A 373 -5.67 -8.50 -0.93
N ALA A 374 -6.53 -8.85 -1.88
CA ALA A 374 -6.15 -9.29 -3.22
C ALA A 374 -7.21 -8.87 -4.25
N ARG A 375 -6.97 -9.15 -5.52
CA ARG A 375 -7.94 -8.89 -6.61
C ARG A 375 -9.26 -9.62 -6.35
N SER A 376 -10.38 -8.96 -6.61
CA SER A 376 -11.72 -9.52 -6.41
C SER A 376 -11.90 -10.87 -7.12
N GLY A 377 -12.32 -11.90 -6.39
CA GLY A 377 -12.42 -13.29 -6.83
C GLY A 377 -11.38 -14.21 -6.18
N THR A 378 -10.32 -13.64 -5.59
CA THR A 378 -9.29 -14.41 -4.86
C THR A 378 -9.88 -15.09 -3.62
N CYS A 379 -10.81 -14.44 -2.92
CA CYS A 379 -11.49 -15.03 -1.76
C CYS A 379 -12.34 -16.23 -2.14
N ASP A 380 -13.06 -16.17 -3.27
CA ASP A 380 -13.88 -17.29 -3.76
C ASP A 380 -13.01 -18.51 -4.10
N ILE A 381 -11.87 -18.30 -4.76
CA ILE A 381 -10.87 -19.34 -5.05
C ILE A 381 -10.32 -19.94 -3.75
N ALA A 382 -9.87 -19.11 -2.81
CA ALA A 382 -9.30 -19.58 -1.55
C ALA A 382 -10.33 -20.35 -0.69
N MET A 383 -11.59 -19.91 -0.69
CA MET A 383 -12.69 -20.62 -0.03
C MET A 383 -12.96 -21.99 -0.67
N ALA A 384 -13.09 -22.04 -2.00
CA ALA A 384 -13.37 -23.30 -2.72
C ALA A 384 -12.19 -24.29 -2.65
N ALA A 385 -10.95 -23.80 -2.67
CA ALA A 385 -9.76 -24.62 -2.48
C ALA A 385 -9.70 -25.22 -1.07
N LYS A 386 -10.00 -24.41 -0.03
CA LYS A 386 -10.02 -24.87 1.36
C LYS A 386 -11.08 -25.95 1.61
N ASP A 387 -12.26 -25.82 1.01
CA ASP A 387 -13.32 -26.84 1.07
C ASP A 387 -12.86 -28.20 0.50
N LEU A 388 -11.94 -28.19 -0.47
CA LEU A 388 -11.37 -29.38 -1.12
C LEU A 388 -10.08 -29.86 -0.45
N GLY A 389 -9.60 -29.19 0.61
CA GLY A 389 -8.35 -29.52 1.30
C GLY A 389 -7.08 -29.07 0.56
N ILE A 390 -7.21 -28.28 -0.52
CA ILE A 390 -6.09 -27.80 -1.34
C ILE A 390 -5.37 -26.67 -0.61
N GLN A 391 -4.03 -26.65 -0.68
CA GLN A 391 -3.21 -25.60 -0.07
C GLN A 391 -3.34 -24.30 -0.86
N VAL A 392 -3.52 -23.19 -0.15
CA VAL A 392 -3.51 -21.82 -0.71
C VAL A 392 -2.27 -21.09 -0.23
N VAL A 393 -1.42 -20.69 -1.17
CA VAL A 393 -0.14 -20.03 -0.94
C VAL A 393 -0.22 -18.61 -1.45
N ALA A 394 0.03 -17.64 -0.57
CA ALA A 394 0.01 -16.22 -0.91
C ALA A 394 1.44 -15.67 -1.03
N LEU A 395 1.79 -15.08 -2.17
CA LEU A 395 3.03 -14.33 -2.38
C LEU A 395 2.82 -12.87 -2.00
N CYS A 396 3.68 -12.30 -1.16
CA CYS A 396 3.56 -10.90 -0.75
C CYS A 396 4.90 -10.34 -0.24
N GLU A 397 5.31 -9.18 -0.75
CA GLU A 397 6.43 -8.39 -0.23
C GLU A 397 6.05 -7.77 1.11
N THR A 398 6.97 -7.71 2.07
CA THR A 398 6.63 -7.12 3.38
C THR A 398 6.27 -5.63 3.32
N ILE A 399 6.63 -4.91 2.25
CA ILE A 399 6.23 -3.50 2.08
C ILE A 399 4.70 -3.34 1.89
N ASN A 400 4.00 -4.40 1.47
CA ASN A 400 2.55 -4.46 1.34
C ASN A 400 1.83 -4.82 2.67
N PHE A 401 2.56 -5.06 3.77
CA PHE A 401 1.94 -5.37 5.08
C PHE A 401 1.38 -4.10 5.75
N THR A 402 0.30 -4.23 6.53
CA THR A 402 -0.30 -3.10 7.24
C THR A 402 -0.77 -3.45 8.66
N GLU A 403 -0.56 -2.52 9.60
CA GLU A 403 -1.12 -2.61 10.96
C GLU A 403 -2.65 -2.64 11.00
N ARG A 404 -3.32 -2.16 9.93
CA ARG A 404 -4.77 -2.14 9.82
C ARG A 404 -5.34 -3.56 9.87
N VAL A 405 -6.59 -3.65 10.30
CA VAL A 405 -7.40 -4.87 10.34
C VAL A 405 -8.56 -4.71 9.37
N SER A 406 -8.85 -5.74 8.56
CA SER A 406 -10.09 -5.84 7.79
C SER A 406 -10.80 -7.17 8.05
N ILE A 407 -12.13 -7.14 8.08
CA ILE A 407 -13.00 -8.32 8.33
C ILE A 407 -13.95 -8.62 7.16
N ASP A 408 -14.05 -7.70 6.21
CA ASP A 408 -14.92 -7.70 5.04
C ASP A 408 -14.23 -7.02 3.84
N SER A 409 -14.82 -7.14 2.66
CA SER A 409 -14.34 -6.54 1.41
C SER A 409 -14.89 -5.13 1.17
N LEU A 410 -15.49 -4.45 2.16
CA LEU A 410 -16.17 -3.15 2.00
C LEU A 410 -15.52 -2.02 2.80
N THR A 411 -14.73 -2.33 3.82
CA THR A 411 -14.05 -1.35 4.67
C THR A 411 -12.89 -0.66 3.94
N TYR A 412 -12.12 -1.43 3.17
CA TYR A 412 -11.07 -0.93 2.28
C TYR A 412 -11.32 -1.52 0.90
N ASN A 413 -11.74 -0.70 -0.06
CA ASN A 413 -11.88 -1.11 -1.46
C ASN A 413 -11.91 0.08 -2.41
N GLU A 414 -11.76 -0.23 -3.69
CA GLU A 414 -11.86 0.69 -4.82
C GLU A 414 -12.96 0.21 -5.78
N ILE A 415 -13.84 1.12 -6.17
CA ILE A 415 -14.84 0.90 -7.22
C ILE A 415 -14.19 1.11 -8.59
N ASP A 416 -14.47 0.21 -9.52
CA ASP A 416 -14.14 0.36 -10.93
C ASP A 416 -15.00 1.47 -11.58
N PRO A 417 -14.42 2.60 -12.00
CA PRO A 417 -15.17 3.70 -12.58
C PRO A 417 -15.75 3.40 -13.96
N GLU A 418 -15.22 2.40 -14.68
CA GLU A 418 -15.71 2.02 -16.03
C GLU A 418 -16.83 0.98 -15.96
N ARG A 419 -17.09 0.41 -14.77
CA ARG A 419 -18.15 -0.57 -14.49
C ARG A 419 -19.19 -0.06 -13.49
N LEU A 420 -19.26 1.24 -13.25
CA LEU A 420 -20.33 1.89 -12.48
C LEU A 420 -21.56 2.13 -13.36
N SER A 421 -22.72 1.61 -12.95
CA SER A 421 -24.00 1.73 -13.65
C SER A 421 -25.16 1.87 -12.67
N ASP A 422 -26.35 2.26 -13.15
CA ASP A 422 -27.55 2.40 -12.31
C ASP A 422 -28.03 1.08 -11.69
N VAL A 423 -27.60 -0.07 -12.24
CA VAL A 423 -27.97 -1.41 -11.76
C VAL A 423 -26.91 -2.05 -10.86
N GLY A 424 -25.71 -1.47 -10.76
CA GLY A 424 -24.61 -2.04 -9.97
C GLY A 424 -23.23 -1.48 -10.33
N PHE A 425 -22.25 -1.84 -9.51
CA PHE A 425 -20.84 -1.47 -9.66
C PHE A 425 -19.94 -2.68 -9.38
N ARG A 426 -18.68 -2.62 -9.85
CA ARG A 426 -17.65 -3.63 -9.60
C ARG A 426 -16.67 -3.13 -8.53
N LEU A 427 -16.33 -4.00 -7.60
CA LEU A 427 -15.20 -3.83 -6.68
C LEU A 427 -13.95 -4.42 -7.34
N LEU A 428 -12.79 -3.77 -7.17
CA LEU A 428 -11.54 -4.25 -7.74
C LEU A 428 -10.86 -5.32 -6.88
N PHE A 429 -11.10 -5.30 -5.57
CA PHE A 429 -10.40 -6.13 -4.59
C PHE A 429 -11.37 -6.91 -3.69
N ASP A 430 -10.87 -7.91 -2.97
CA ASP A 430 -11.55 -8.58 -1.88
C ASP A 430 -10.63 -8.79 -0.66
N THR A 431 -11.22 -9.22 0.46
CA THR A 431 -10.50 -9.59 1.69
C THR A 431 -10.71 -11.06 2.00
N THR A 432 -9.69 -11.87 1.75
CA THR A 432 -9.62 -13.29 2.10
C THR A 432 -9.18 -13.45 3.56
N ARG A 433 -9.94 -14.19 4.38
CA ARG A 433 -9.58 -14.40 5.80
C ARG A 433 -8.43 -15.39 5.96
N ASP A 434 -7.60 -15.14 6.98
CA ASP A 434 -6.49 -15.96 7.47
C ASP A 434 -6.73 -17.48 7.38
N ARG A 435 -7.88 -17.97 7.83
CA ARG A 435 -8.25 -19.40 7.86
C ARG A 435 -8.27 -20.10 6.49
N TYR A 436 -8.38 -19.35 5.39
CA TYR A 436 -8.37 -19.86 4.02
C TYR A 436 -6.96 -19.86 3.40
N ILE A 437 -6.02 -19.13 3.99
CA ILE A 437 -4.64 -19.02 3.54
C ILE A 437 -3.81 -20.03 4.34
N SER A 438 -2.95 -20.79 3.67
CA SER A 438 -2.14 -21.84 4.33
C SER A 438 -0.77 -21.32 4.74
N THR A 439 -0.09 -20.65 3.80
CA THR A 439 1.25 -20.09 3.96
C THR A 439 1.33 -18.76 3.21
N ILE A 440 2.09 -17.82 3.74
CA ILE A 440 2.53 -16.60 3.04
C ILE A 440 4.02 -16.75 2.75
N ILE A 441 4.45 -16.53 1.51
CA ILE A 441 5.85 -16.43 1.12
C ILE A 441 6.22 -14.96 1.04
N THR A 442 7.25 -14.59 1.80
CA THR A 442 7.81 -13.23 1.87
C THR A 442 9.32 -13.29 1.67
N GLU A 443 9.98 -12.15 1.47
CA GLU A 443 11.44 -12.06 1.41
C GLU A 443 12.14 -12.40 2.74
N LEU A 444 11.38 -12.48 3.84
CA LEU A 444 11.84 -12.99 5.14
C LEU A 444 11.64 -14.51 5.30
N GLY A 445 11.15 -15.18 4.27
CA GLY A 445 10.80 -16.61 4.25
C GLY A 445 9.32 -16.89 4.44
N ASN A 446 9.01 -18.17 4.66
CA ASN A 446 7.64 -18.69 4.78
C ASN A 446 7.04 -18.39 6.16
N ALA A 447 5.85 -17.81 6.18
CA ALA A 447 5.15 -17.38 7.37
C ALA A 447 3.70 -17.88 7.43
N SER A 448 3.18 -18.08 8.65
CA SER A 448 1.73 -18.21 8.87
C SER A 448 1.06 -16.84 8.70
N PRO A 449 -0.17 -16.76 8.17
CA PRO A 449 -0.95 -15.52 8.18
C PRO A 449 -1.07 -14.85 9.56
N THR A 450 -1.11 -15.67 10.62
CA THR A 450 -1.16 -15.18 12.01
C THR A 450 0.14 -14.49 12.49
N ALA A 451 1.24 -14.63 11.75
CA ALA A 451 2.54 -14.05 12.09
C ALA A 451 2.75 -12.62 11.57
N VAL A 452 1.82 -12.06 10.77
CA VAL A 452 1.92 -10.70 10.20
C VAL A 452 2.24 -9.62 11.27
N PRO A 453 1.63 -9.59 12.48
CA PRO A 453 1.99 -8.63 13.54
C PRO A 453 3.38 -8.81 14.15
N ALA A 454 4.00 -9.98 14.01
CA ALA A 454 5.37 -10.21 14.47
C ALA A 454 6.37 -9.74 13.40
N ILE A 455 6.05 -9.96 12.12
CA ILE A 455 6.81 -9.44 10.98
C ILE A 455 6.78 -7.91 10.96
N LEU A 456 5.61 -7.29 11.13
CA LEU A 456 5.47 -5.82 11.21
C LEU A 456 6.36 -5.22 12.30
N ARG A 457 6.33 -5.77 13.53
CA ARG A 457 7.21 -5.30 14.62
C ARG A 457 8.69 -5.44 14.29
N LYS A 458 9.10 -6.56 13.69
CA LYS A 458 10.49 -6.74 13.24
C LYS A 458 10.91 -5.70 12.19
N LEU A 459 9.98 -5.24 11.35
CA LEU A 459 10.22 -4.19 10.33
C LEU A 459 10.20 -2.77 10.87
N GLU A 460 9.72 -2.54 12.10
CA GLU A 460 9.80 -1.26 12.81
C GLU A 460 11.08 -1.11 13.63
N GLU A 461 11.72 -2.24 13.98
CA GLU A 461 13.01 -2.32 14.67
C GLU A 461 14.21 -2.17 13.71
N LEU A 462 13.97 -2.19 12.39
CA LEU A 462 14.95 -2.07 11.30
C LEU A 462 14.87 -0.68 10.63
#